data_AF-A0A379TN38-F1
#
_entry.id   AF-A0A379TN38-F1
#
_cell.length_a   1.000
_cell.length_b   1.000
_cell.length_c   1.000
_cell.angle_alpha   90.00
_cell.angle_beta   90.00
_cell.angle_gamma   90.00
#
_symmetry.space_group_name_H-M   'P 1'
#
loop_
_entity.id
_entity.type
_entity.pdbx_description
1 polymer ?
#
loop_
_entity_poly.entity_id
_entity_poly.type
_entity_poly.pdbx_seq_one_letter_code
_entity_poly.pdbx_strand_id
1 'polypeptide(L)'
;MAQFVYTMHRVGKVVPPKRHILKNISLSFFPGAKIGVLGLNGAGKSTLLRIMAGLDTDIEGEARPQPGIKIGYLPQEPQLNPEHTVRESVEEAVSEVVSALKRLDEVYALYADPDADFDKLAAEQGRLEEIIQAHDGHNLNVQLERAADALRLPDWDAKVEKLSGGERRRVALCRLLLEKPDMLLLDEPTNHLDAESVAWLERFLHDFEGTVVAITHDRYFLDNVAGWILELDRGEGIPWEGNYSSWLEQKDQRLAQEASQEAARRKSIEKELEWVRQGAKGRQSKGKARLARFEELNSVEYQKRNETNELFIPPGPRLGRQSH
;
A
#
# COMPACT_ATOMS: atom_id res chain seq x y z
N MET A 1 -9.76 25.12 -7.76
CA MET A 1 -8.99 24.68 -6.59
C MET A 1 -8.46 23.30 -6.91
N ALA A 2 -7.20 22.97 -6.62
CA ALA A 2 -6.69 21.63 -6.89
C ALA A 2 -7.52 20.61 -6.09
N GLN A 3 -8.17 19.68 -6.79
CA GLN A 3 -9.03 18.67 -6.17
C GLN A 3 -8.13 17.47 -5.83
N PHE A 4 -7.88 17.26 -4.55
CA PHE A 4 -7.11 16.11 -4.06
C PHE A 4 -8.04 14.91 -3.87
N VAL A 5 -7.59 13.72 -4.31
CA VAL A 5 -8.34 12.46 -4.13
C VAL A 5 -8.21 11.96 -2.69
N TYR A 6 -7.08 12.23 -2.05
CA TYR A 6 -6.85 11.86 -0.65
C TYR A 6 -5.97 12.91 0.03
N THR A 7 -6.21 13.17 1.30
CA THR A 7 -5.39 14.10 2.11
C THR A 7 -5.06 13.50 3.47
N MET A 8 -3.85 13.73 3.93
CA MET A 8 -3.37 13.36 5.26
C MET A 8 -2.78 14.61 5.92
N HIS A 9 -3.19 14.90 7.14
CA HIS A 9 -2.70 16.03 7.92
C HIS A 9 -2.16 15.54 9.27
N ARG A 10 -0.84 15.63 9.42
CA ARG A 10 -0.11 15.25 10.65
C ARG A 10 -0.48 13.86 11.17
N VAL A 11 -0.69 12.91 10.26
CA VAL A 11 -1.11 11.57 10.63
C VAL A 11 0.01 10.85 11.38
N GLY A 12 -0.34 10.29 12.54
CA GLY A 12 0.56 9.52 13.39
C GLY A 12 -0.09 8.20 13.82
N LYS A 13 0.74 7.19 14.07
CA LYS A 13 0.28 5.92 14.63
C LYS A 13 1.26 5.45 15.70
N VAL A 14 0.72 5.20 16.89
CA VAL A 14 1.45 4.64 18.02
C VAL A 14 1.00 3.20 18.21
N VAL A 15 1.96 2.28 18.30
CA VAL A 15 1.71 0.88 18.65
C VAL A 15 2.29 0.56 20.03
N PRO A 16 1.65 -0.34 20.81
CA PRO A 16 2.18 -0.78 22.10
C PRO A 16 3.62 -1.32 21.97
N PRO A 17 4.51 -1.08 22.93
CA PRO A 17 4.30 -0.43 24.24
C PRO A 17 4.46 1.11 24.25
N LYS A 18 4.62 1.77 23.08
CA LYS A 18 4.68 3.24 22.80
C LYS A 18 5.62 3.55 21.62
N ARG A 19 5.69 2.67 20.63
CA ARG A 19 6.52 2.91 19.43
C ARG A 19 5.70 3.69 18.41
N HIS A 20 6.20 4.84 17.99
CA HIS A 20 5.64 5.54 16.83
C HIS A 20 6.06 4.77 15.56
N ILE A 21 5.08 4.23 14.83
CA ILE A 21 5.33 3.59 13.53
C ILE A 21 5.12 4.57 12.38
N LEU A 22 4.25 5.57 12.57
CA LEU A 22 4.06 6.72 11.70
C LEU A 22 4.02 7.99 12.55
N LYS A 23 4.55 9.10 12.02
CA LYS A 23 4.68 10.37 12.73
C LYS A 23 4.54 11.54 11.77
N ASN A 24 3.60 12.45 12.07
CA ASN A 24 3.41 13.72 11.37
C ASN A 24 3.26 13.62 9.83
N ILE A 25 2.75 12.50 9.31
CA ILE A 25 2.56 12.29 7.87
C ILE A 25 1.57 13.33 7.33
N SER A 26 2.06 14.21 6.47
CA SER A 26 1.26 15.28 5.85
C SER A 26 1.44 15.22 4.34
N LEU A 27 0.47 14.61 3.66
CA LEU A 27 0.55 14.29 2.23
C LEU A 27 -0.77 14.66 1.54
N SER A 28 -0.69 14.97 0.26
CA SER A 28 -1.85 15.22 -0.59
C SER A 28 -1.69 14.42 -1.87
N PHE A 29 -2.73 13.66 -2.23
CA PHE A 29 -2.72 12.74 -3.34
C PHE A 29 -3.53 13.33 -4.49
N PHE A 30 -2.89 13.46 -5.66
CA PHE A 30 -3.50 14.01 -6.86
C PHE A 30 -4.24 12.92 -7.66
N PRO A 31 -5.32 13.28 -8.38
CA PRO A 31 -5.97 12.38 -9.33
C PRO A 31 -4.97 11.83 -10.35
N GLY A 32 -5.07 10.53 -10.65
CA GLY A 32 -4.23 9.84 -11.63
C GLY A 32 -2.79 9.57 -11.16
N ALA A 33 -2.39 9.99 -9.96
CA ALA A 33 -1.02 9.78 -9.48
C ALA A 33 -0.71 8.29 -9.28
N LYS A 34 0.48 7.87 -9.69
CA LYS A 34 1.01 6.51 -9.52
C LYS A 34 2.15 6.54 -8.52
N ILE A 35 1.90 6.00 -7.33
CA ILE A 35 2.77 6.17 -6.18
C ILE A 35 3.27 4.81 -5.70
N GLY A 36 4.59 4.63 -5.72
CA GLY A 36 5.27 3.50 -5.10
C GLY A 36 5.64 3.81 -3.65
N VAL A 37 5.21 2.99 -2.70
CA VAL A 37 5.54 3.16 -1.28
C VAL A 37 6.71 2.25 -0.91
N LEU A 38 7.81 2.87 -0.48
CA LEU A 38 9.05 2.20 -0.09
C LEU A 38 9.37 2.41 1.39
N GLY A 39 10.27 1.59 1.92
CA GLY A 39 10.69 1.66 3.32
C GLY A 39 11.11 0.31 3.88
N LEU A 40 11.83 0.33 5.00
CA LEU A 40 12.27 -0.89 5.68
C LEU A 40 11.09 -1.70 6.24
N ASN A 41 11.36 -2.94 6.64
CA ASN A 41 10.37 -3.75 7.35
C ASN A 41 10.05 -3.09 8.70
N GLY A 42 8.76 -2.94 8.99
CA GLY A 42 8.30 -2.20 10.16
C GLY A 42 8.32 -0.68 10.04
N ALA A 43 8.61 -0.11 8.86
CA ALA A 43 8.53 1.33 8.61
C ALA A 43 7.09 1.89 8.53
N GLY A 44 6.07 1.02 8.64
CA GLY A 44 4.67 1.44 8.65
C GLY A 44 3.95 1.40 7.31
N LYS A 45 4.55 0.86 6.24
CA LYS A 45 3.96 0.82 4.88
C LYS A 45 2.53 0.26 4.83
N SER A 46 2.33 -0.99 5.26
CA SER A 46 0.99 -1.60 5.30
C SER A 46 0.04 -0.88 6.26
N THR A 47 0.57 -0.24 7.31
CA THR A 47 -0.24 0.57 8.24
C THR A 47 -0.74 1.84 7.55
N LEU A 48 0.10 2.49 6.74
CA LEU A 48 -0.28 3.64 5.93
C LEU A 48 -1.45 3.29 5.00
N LEU A 49 -1.34 2.19 4.24
CA LEU A 49 -2.42 1.75 3.36
C LEU A 49 -3.71 1.42 4.13
N ARG A 50 -3.63 0.75 5.29
CA ARG A 50 -4.82 0.46 6.12
C ARG A 50 -5.50 1.72 6.64
N ILE A 51 -4.74 2.74 7.02
CA ILE A 51 -5.29 4.05 7.39
C ILE A 51 -5.98 4.68 6.17
N MET A 52 -5.34 4.64 5.00
CA MET A 52 -5.91 5.18 3.76
C MET A 52 -7.20 4.47 3.34
N ALA A 53 -7.25 3.14 3.52
CA ALA A 53 -8.42 2.31 3.27
C ALA A 53 -9.55 2.47 4.32
N GLY A 54 -9.31 3.23 5.40
CA GLY A 54 -10.27 3.40 6.49
C GLY A 54 -10.39 2.20 7.43
N LEU A 55 -9.49 1.22 7.33
CA LEU A 55 -9.48 0.01 8.16
C LEU A 55 -8.79 0.23 9.52
N ASP A 56 -7.88 1.20 9.60
CA ASP A 56 -7.24 1.61 10.85
C ASP A 56 -7.50 3.10 11.10
N THR A 57 -8.42 3.39 12.04
CA THR A 57 -8.89 4.75 12.34
C THR A 57 -8.34 5.29 13.67
N ASP A 58 -7.65 4.46 14.45
CA ASP A 58 -7.00 4.87 15.69
C ASP A 58 -5.67 5.57 15.37
N ILE A 59 -5.77 6.81 14.94
CA ILE A 59 -4.64 7.62 14.47
C ILE A 59 -4.60 8.98 15.17
N GLU A 60 -3.40 9.55 15.25
CA GLU A 60 -3.22 10.98 15.47
C GLU A 60 -3.42 11.72 14.15
N GLY A 61 -3.86 12.98 14.20
CA GLY A 61 -4.06 13.80 13.00
C GLY A 61 -5.34 13.45 12.23
N GLU A 62 -5.35 13.70 10.93
CA GLU A 62 -6.54 13.51 10.08
C GLU A 62 -6.17 12.84 8.76
N ALA A 63 -6.83 11.75 8.41
CA ALA A 63 -6.77 11.11 7.09
C ALA A 63 -8.16 11.20 6.45
N ARG A 64 -8.27 11.81 5.27
CA ARG A 64 -9.56 12.09 4.63
C ARG A 64 -9.52 11.79 3.12
N PRO A 65 -10.38 10.87 2.64
CA PRO A 65 -10.64 10.73 1.21
C PRO A 65 -11.49 11.89 0.69
N GLN A 66 -11.46 12.10 -0.63
CA GLN A 66 -12.42 12.96 -1.29
C GLN A 66 -13.83 12.38 -1.12
N PRO A 67 -14.86 13.19 -0.80
CA PRO A 67 -16.23 12.70 -0.69
C PRO A 67 -16.71 12.03 -1.98
N GLY A 68 -17.30 10.84 -1.84
CA GLY A 68 -17.92 10.09 -2.94
C GLY A 68 -16.98 9.20 -3.75
N ILE A 69 -15.68 9.15 -3.46
CA ILE A 69 -14.77 8.24 -4.17
C ILE A 69 -14.90 6.81 -3.69
N LYS A 70 -14.72 5.85 -4.59
CA LYS A 70 -14.59 4.43 -4.31
C LYS A 70 -13.11 4.08 -4.13
N ILE A 71 -12.75 3.59 -2.94
CA ILE A 71 -11.38 3.14 -2.64
C ILE A 71 -11.35 1.61 -2.65
N GLY A 72 -10.51 1.05 -3.51
CA GLY A 72 -10.21 -0.38 -3.53
C GLY A 72 -8.95 -0.68 -2.75
N TYR A 73 -8.99 -1.70 -1.88
CA TYR A 73 -7.84 -2.14 -1.09
C TYR A 73 -7.55 -3.64 -1.27
N LEU A 74 -6.32 -3.97 -1.67
CA LEU A 74 -5.79 -5.33 -1.65
C LEU A 74 -4.83 -5.49 -0.47
N PRO A 75 -5.22 -6.20 0.60
CA PRO A 75 -4.30 -6.55 1.68
C PRO A 75 -3.31 -7.63 1.22
N GLN A 76 -2.21 -7.78 1.97
CA GLN A 76 -1.22 -8.83 1.74
C GLN A 76 -1.83 -10.25 1.82
N GLU A 77 -2.77 -10.45 2.75
CA GLU A 77 -3.53 -11.68 2.93
C GLU A 77 -5.03 -11.38 2.72
N PRO A 78 -5.56 -11.61 1.51
CA PRO A 78 -6.94 -11.31 1.20
C PRO A 78 -7.91 -12.29 1.86
N GLN A 79 -9.04 -11.74 2.27
CA GLN A 79 -10.17 -12.47 2.83
C GLN A 79 -11.23 -12.63 1.73
N LEU A 80 -11.45 -13.88 1.33
CA LEU A 80 -12.51 -14.30 0.43
C LEU A 80 -13.42 -15.26 1.19
N ASN A 81 -14.70 -15.33 0.84
CA ASN A 81 -15.62 -16.28 1.46
C ASN A 81 -15.20 -17.71 1.07
N PRO A 82 -14.81 -18.58 2.03
CA PRO A 82 -14.34 -19.94 1.73
C PRO A 82 -15.41 -20.81 1.05
N GLU A 83 -16.69 -20.51 1.31
CA GLU A 83 -17.82 -21.25 0.76
C GLU A 83 -18.09 -20.94 -0.71
N HIS A 84 -17.58 -19.82 -1.22
CA HIS A 84 -17.81 -19.40 -2.59
C HIS A 84 -16.92 -20.15 -3.58
N THR A 85 -17.33 -20.21 -4.83
CA THR A 85 -16.47 -20.55 -5.97
C THR A 85 -15.63 -19.35 -6.40
N VAL A 86 -14.63 -19.60 -7.26
CA VAL A 86 -13.86 -18.51 -7.90
C VAL A 86 -14.81 -17.57 -8.64
N ARG A 87 -15.76 -18.12 -9.40
CA ARG A 87 -16.74 -17.32 -10.16
C ARG A 87 -17.60 -16.45 -9.27
N GLU A 88 -18.20 -17.03 -8.24
CA GLU A 88 -19.02 -16.29 -7.26
C GLU A 88 -18.21 -15.16 -6.61
N SER A 89 -16.96 -15.44 -6.25
CA SER A 89 -16.06 -14.43 -5.64
C SER A 89 -15.74 -13.28 -6.58
N VAL A 90 -15.53 -13.54 -7.87
CA VAL A 90 -15.23 -12.49 -8.85
C VAL A 90 -16.50 -11.71 -9.21
N GLU A 91 -17.64 -12.38 -9.36
CA GLU A 91 -18.94 -11.77 -9.68
C GLU A 91 -19.46 -10.85 -8.55
N GLU A 92 -19.01 -11.02 -7.30
CA GLU A 92 -19.30 -10.06 -6.21
C GLU A 92 -18.94 -8.61 -6.58
N ALA A 93 -17.82 -8.40 -7.29
CA ALA A 93 -17.35 -7.07 -7.72
C ALA A 93 -18.35 -6.34 -8.63
N VAL A 94 -19.13 -7.12 -9.36
CA VAL A 94 -20.05 -6.70 -10.43
C VAL A 94 -21.48 -7.16 -10.14
N SER A 95 -21.77 -7.41 -8.86
CA SER A 95 -23.03 -7.98 -8.39
C SER A 95 -24.26 -7.15 -8.79
N GLU A 96 -24.12 -5.82 -8.84
CA GLU A 96 -25.16 -4.92 -9.34
C GLU A 96 -25.54 -5.24 -10.80
N VAL A 97 -24.53 -5.40 -11.66
CA VAL A 97 -24.70 -5.70 -13.09
C VAL A 97 -25.19 -7.12 -13.30
N VAL A 98 -24.62 -8.10 -12.58
CA VAL A 98 -25.04 -9.50 -12.64
C VAL A 98 -26.49 -9.65 -12.19
N SER A 99 -26.88 -8.97 -11.11
CA SER A 99 -28.26 -8.96 -10.61
C SER A 99 -29.20 -8.30 -11.61
N ALA A 100 -28.76 -7.20 -12.25
CA ALA A 100 -29.55 -6.53 -13.28
C ALA A 100 -29.78 -7.42 -14.52
N LEU A 101 -28.74 -8.11 -15.00
CA LEU A 101 -28.84 -9.07 -16.10
C LEU A 101 -29.80 -10.22 -15.77
N LYS A 102 -29.63 -10.84 -14.60
CA LYS A 102 -30.51 -11.93 -14.16
C LYS A 102 -31.96 -11.47 -14.02
N ARG A 103 -32.18 -10.27 -13.46
CA ARG A 103 -33.52 -9.70 -13.34
C ARG A 103 -34.13 -9.36 -14.71
N LEU A 104 -33.30 -8.92 -15.66
CA LEU A 104 -33.75 -8.67 -17.03
C LEU A 104 -34.22 -9.96 -17.71
N ASP A 105 -33.52 -11.08 -17.52
CA ASP A 105 -33.95 -12.39 -18.01
C ASP A 105 -35.30 -12.83 -17.39
N GLU A 106 -35.50 -12.57 -16.10
CA GLU A 106 -36.79 -12.81 -15.43
C GLU A 106 -37.91 -11.93 -16.00
N VAL A 107 -37.62 -10.65 -16.28
CA VAL A 107 -38.56 -9.74 -16.94
C VAL A 107 -38.92 -10.25 -18.34
N TYR A 108 -37.95 -10.75 -19.11
CA TYR A 108 -38.19 -11.40 -20.40
C TYR A 108 -39.08 -12.64 -20.29
N ALA A 109 -38.90 -13.46 -19.26
CA ALA A 109 -39.77 -14.60 -19.01
C ALA A 109 -41.20 -14.17 -18.64
N LEU A 110 -41.35 -13.10 -17.85
CA LEU A 110 -42.65 -12.58 -17.41
C LEU A 110 -43.47 -11.97 -18.55
N TYR A 111 -42.85 -11.49 -19.64
CA TYR A 111 -43.61 -11.06 -20.83
C TYR A 111 -44.43 -12.18 -21.47
N ALA A 112 -44.10 -13.45 -21.21
CA ALA A 112 -44.88 -14.60 -21.68
C ALA A 112 -46.06 -14.94 -20.75
N ASP A 113 -46.16 -14.32 -19.58
CA ASP A 113 -47.25 -14.53 -18.62
C ASP A 113 -48.49 -13.71 -19.03
N PRO A 114 -49.66 -14.33 -19.25
CA PRO A 114 -50.91 -13.63 -19.58
C PRO A 114 -51.38 -12.63 -18.52
N ASP A 115 -50.98 -12.81 -17.27
CA ASP A 115 -51.38 -11.96 -16.13
C ASP A 115 -50.36 -10.83 -15.83
N ALA A 116 -49.31 -10.72 -16.64
CA ALA A 116 -48.27 -9.72 -16.44
C ALA A 116 -48.74 -8.27 -16.70
N ASP A 117 -48.23 -7.35 -15.88
CA ASP A 117 -48.41 -5.92 -16.06
C ASP A 117 -47.32 -5.37 -17.00
N PHE A 118 -47.64 -5.28 -18.29
CA PHE A 118 -46.68 -4.87 -19.34
C PHE A 118 -46.09 -3.47 -19.13
N ASP A 119 -46.86 -2.53 -18.58
CA ASP A 119 -46.36 -1.17 -18.33
C ASP A 119 -45.31 -1.17 -17.22
N LYS A 120 -45.52 -1.96 -16.15
CA LYS A 120 -44.52 -2.14 -15.09
C LYS A 120 -43.28 -2.88 -15.58
N LEU A 121 -43.45 -3.93 -16.38
CA LEU A 121 -42.33 -4.69 -16.94
C LEU A 121 -41.48 -3.80 -17.86
N ALA A 122 -42.08 -2.97 -18.71
CA ALA A 122 -41.35 -2.06 -19.58
C ALA A 122 -40.56 -1.00 -18.77
N ALA A 123 -41.16 -0.44 -17.72
CA ALA A 123 -40.47 0.51 -16.84
C ALA A 123 -39.35 -0.13 -16.02
N GLU A 124 -39.50 -1.40 -15.63
CA GLU A 124 -38.43 -2.16 -14.97
C GLU A 124 -37.30 -2.50 -15.95
N GLN A 125 -37.63 -3.00 -17.14
CA GLN A 125 -36.68 -3.27 -18.22
C GLN A 125 -35.82 -2.05 -18.54
N GLY A 126 -36.42 -0.88 -18.74
CA GLY A 126 -35.67 0.35 -19.05
C GLY A 126 -34.64 0.71 -17.97
N ARG A 127 -35.01 0.59 -16.68
CA ARG A 127 -34.09 0.83 -15.56
C ARG A 127 -32.94 -0.19 -15.51
N LEU A 128 -33.23 -1.46 -15.80
CA LEU A 128 -32.22 -2.52 -15.81
C LEU A 128 -31.24 -2.33 -16.98
N GLU A 129 -31.74 -2.00 -18.16
CA GLU A 129 -30.92 -1.69 -19.34
C GLU A 129 -30.01 -0.48 -19.10
N GLU A 130 -30.50 0.57 -18.42
CA GLU A 130 -29.67 1.71 -18.01
C GLU A 130 -28.49 1.28 -17.12
N ILE A 131 -28.74 0.43 -16.10
CA ILE A 131 -27.69 -0.10 -15.21
C ILE A 131 -26.68 -0.95 -15.99
N ILE A 132 -27.17 -1.85 -16.84
CA ILE A 132 -26.35 -2.74 -17.67
C ILE A 132 -25.49 -1.92 -18.62
N GLN A 133 -26.07 -0.92 -19.29
CA GLN A 133 -25.35 -0.07 -20.24
C GLN A 133 -24.31 0.81 -19.53
N ALA A 134 -24.63 1.38 -18.38
CA ALA A 134 -23.71 2.21 -17.60
C ALA A 134 -22.43 1.46 -17.18
N HIS A 135 -22.51 0.14 -17.00
CA HIS A 135 -21.39 -0.70 -16.58
C HIS A 135 -20.80 -1.59 -17.69
N ASP A 136 -21.23 -1.40 -18.95
CA ASP A 136 -20.84 -2.27 -20.08
C ASP A 136 -21.15 -3.76 -19.83
N GLY A 137 -22.28 -4.03 -19.18
CA GLY A 137 -22.66 -5.36 -18.70
C GLY A 137 -22.86 -6.41 -19.79
N HIS A 138 -23.16 -6.01 -21.02
CA HIS A 138 -23.27 -6.95 -22.16
C HIS A 138 -21.91 -7.61 -22.50
N ASN A 139 -20.80 -6.93 -22.21
CA ASN A 139 -19.46 -7.46 -22.40
C ASN A 139 -18.90 -8.11 -21.14
N LEU A 140 -19.68 -8.21 -20.06
CA LEU A 140 -19.20 -8.62 -18.74
C LEU A 140 -18.52 -9.98 -18.77
N ASN A 141 -19.13 -10.99 -19.38
CA ASN A 141 -18.54 -12.33 -19.48
C ASN A 141 -17.18 -12.31 -20.19
N VAL A 142 -17.03 -11.53 -21.27
CA VAL A 142 -15.76 -11.41 -21.98
C VAL A 142 -14.71 -10.67 -21.14
N GLN A 143 -15.11 -9.63 -20.39
CA GLN A 143 -14.23 -8.92 -19.48
C GLN A 143 -13.76 -9.84 -18.34
N LEU A 144 -14.67 -10.63 -17.76
CA LEU A 144 -14.38 -11.61 -16.71
C LEU A 144 -13.36 -12.65 -17.17
N GLU A 145 -13.60 -13.29 -18.33
CA GLU A 145 -12.68 -14.30 -18.88
C GLU A 145 -11.30 -13.70 -19.19
N ARG A 146 -11.26 -12.51 -19.82
CA ARG A 146 -9.98 -11.84 -20.10
C ARG A 146 -9.20 -11.50 -18.83
N ALA A 147 -9.87 -11.02 -17.79
CA ALA A 147 -9.23 -10.70 -16.53
C ALA A 147 -8.76 -11.97 -15.81
N ALA A 148 -9.55 -13.04 -15.85
CA ALA A 148 -9.23 -14.32 -15.26
C ALA A 148 -8.03 -14.99 -15.93
N ASP A 149 -8.00 -14.99 -17.27
CA ASP A 149 -6.87 -15.49 -18.07
C ASP A 149 -5.60 -14.70 -17.79
N ALA A 150 -5.69 -13.37 -17.78
CA ALA A 150 -4.54 -12.49 -17.57
C ALA A 150 -3.91 -12.66 -16.18
N LEU A 151 -4.72 -12.95 -15.16
CA LEU A 151 -4.27 -13.22 -13.80
C LEU A 151 -4.13 -14.71 -13.50
N ARG A 152 -4.30 -15.58 -14.51
CA ARG A 152 -4.18 -17.04 -14.40
C ARG A 152 -4.93 -17.58 -13.17
N LEU A 153 -6.22 -17.25 -13.12
CA LEU A 153 -7.09 -17.74 -12.05
C LEU A 153 -7.27 -19.26 -12.14
N PRO A 154 -7.55 -19.93 -11.02
CA PRO A 154 -8.02 -21.31 -11.02
C PRO A 154 -9.36 -21.45 -11.76
N ASP A 155 -9.77 -22.69 -12.01
CA ASP A 155 -11.07 -23.01 -12.60
C ASP A 155 -12.22 -22.27 -11.89
N TRP A 156 -13.18 -21.79 -12.67
CA TRP A 156 -14.32 -21.00 -12.19
C TRP A 156 -15.14 -21.71 -11.09
N ASP A 157 -15.26 -23.03 -11.17
CA ASP A 157 -16.01 -23.88 -10.23
C ASP A 157 -15.18 -24.29 -8.99
N ALA A 158 -13.88 -23.94 -8.95
CA ALA A 158 -13.04 -24.26 -7.81
C ALA A 158 -13.51 -23.51 -6.56
N LYS A 159 -13.59 -24.23 -5.43
CA LYS A 159 -13.95 -23.65 -4.13
C LYS A 159 -12.80 -22.85 -3.54
N VAL A 160 -13.09 -21.67 -3.00
CA VAL A 160 -12.10 -20.75 -2.39
C VAL A 160 -11.33 -21.40 -1.25
N GLU A 161 -11.98 -22.25 -0.45
CA GLU A 161 -11.32 -23.00 0.64
C GLU A 161 -10.13 -23.85 0.17
N LYS A 162 -10.16 -24.35 -1.08
CA LYS A 162 -9.16 -25.28 -1.64
C LYS A 162 -7.98 -24.56 -2.29
N LEU A 163 -8.11 -23.26 -2.49
CA LEU A 163 -7.09 -22.46 -3.16
C LEU A 163 -5.86 -22.27 -2.27
N SER A 164 -4.69 -22.24 -2.89
CA SER A 164 -3.46 -21.77 -2.25
C SER A 164 -3.55 -20.27 -1.92
N GLY A 165 -2.67 -19.78 -1.02
CA GLY A 165 -2.61 -18.35 -0.68
C GLY A 165 -2.36 -17.46 -1.90
N GLY A 166 -1.53 -17.92 -2.84
CA GLY A 166 -1.28 -17.20 -4.10
C GLY A 166 -2.51 -17.16 -5.00
N GLU A 167 -3.23 -18.27 -5.16
CA GLU A 167 -4.46 -18.32 -5.96
C GLU A 167 -5.56 -17.42 -5.37
N ARG A 168 -5.79 -17.47 -4.05
CA ARG A 168 -6.73 -16.56 -3.37
C ARG A 168 -6.37 -15.10 -3.61
N ARG A 169 -5.07 -14.78 -3.61
CA ARG A 169 -4.58 -13.44 -3.89
C ARG A 169 -4.89 -12.98 -5.31
N ARG A 170 -4.69 -13.85 -6.30
CA ARG A 170 -5.03 -13.53 -7.71
C ARG A 170 -6.53 -13.33 -7.90
N VAL A 171 -7.36 -14.16 -7.26
CA VAL A 171 -8.82 -14.00 -7.28
C VAL A 171 -9.25 -12.66 -6.66
N ALA A 172 -8.71 -12.33 -5.48
CA ALA A 172 -9.01 -11.07 -4.82
C ALA A 172 -8.54 -9.84 -5.61
N LEU A 173 -7.36 -9.93 -6.25
CA LEU A 173 -6.88 -8.89 -7.15
C LEU A 173 -7.81 -8.75 -8.37
N CYS A 174 -8.18 -9.84 -9.03
CA CYS A 174 -9.11 -9.82 -10.17
C CYS A 174 -10.43 -9.13 -9.79
N ARG A 175 -11.05 -9.56 -8.68
CA ARG A 175 -12.26 -8.94 -8.11
C ARG A 175 -12.07 -7.43 -7.94
N LEU A 176 -10.98 -7.01 -7.30
CA LEU A 176 -10.70 -5.60 -7.03
C LEU A 176 -10.55 -4.75 -8.30
N LEU A 177 -9.89 -5.27 -9.34
CA LEU A 177 -9.70 -4.52 -10.59
C LEU A 177 -11.01 -4.38 -11.36
N LEU A 178 -11.90 -5.37 -11.29
CA LEU A 178 -13.23 -5.34 -11.90
C LEU A 178 -14.20 -4.39 -11.20
N GLU A 179 -14.00 -4.11 -9.91
CA GLU A 179 -14.79 -3.12 -9.18
C GLU A 179 -14.59 -1.68 -9.70
N LYS A 180 -13.54 -1.43 -10.51
CA LYS A 180 -13.19 -0.12 -11.07
C LYS A 180 -13.25 1.03 -10.03
N PRO A 181 -12.50 0.94 -8.92
CA PRO A 181 -12.45 2.02 -7.93
C PRO A 181 -11.79 3.29 -8.50
N ASP A 182 -11.97 4.44 -7.85
CA ASP A 182 -11.28 5.69 -8.21
C ASP A 182 -9.84 5.75 -7.67
N MET A 183 -9.57 4.97 -6.63
CA MET A 183 -8.26 4.86 -5.99
C MET A 183 -7.96 3.41 -5.61
N LEU A 184 -6.78 2.94 -5.99
CA LEU A 184 -6.27 1.60 -5.67
C LEU A 184 -5.17 1.68 -4.60
N LEU A 185 -5.33 0.88 -3.55
CA LEU A 185 -4.40 0.69 -2.46
C LEU A 185 -3.92 -0.76 -2.47
N LEU A 186 -2.66 -1.00 -2.85
CA LEU A 186 -2.17 -2.35 -3.13
C LEU A 186 -0.98 -2.70 -2.24
N ASP A 187 -1.11 -3.71 -1.40
CA ASP A 187 -0.04 -4.16 -0.49
C ASP A 187 0.70 -5.38 -1.06
N GLU A 188 1.84 -5.17 -1.72
CA GLU A 188 2.68 -6.18 -2.39
C GLU A 188 2.01 -6.92 -3.57
N PRO A 189 1.32 -6.24 -4.50
CA PRO A 189 0.43 -6.88 -5.48
C PRO A 189 1.14 -7.83 -6.45
N THR A 190 2.45 -7.68 -6.65
CA THR A 190 3.27 -8.52 -7.53
C THR A 190 3.66 -9.87 -6.91
N ASN A 191 3.46 -10.06 -5.59
CA ASN A 191 3.78 -11.33 -4.94
C ASN A 191 2.87 -12.46 -5.42
N HIS A 192 3.47 -13.64 -5.63
CA HIS A 192 2.78 -14.85 -6.12
C HIS A 192 2.20 -14.74 -7.54
N LEU A 193 2.64 -13.74 -8.30
CA LEU A 193 2.41 -13.62 -9.75
C LEU A 193 3.62 -14.14 -10.51
N ASP A 194 3.38 -14.70 -11.70
CA ASP A 194 4.43 -14.98 -12.66
C ASP A 194 4.75 -13.74 -13.51
N ALA A 195 5.83 -13.81 -14.30
CA ALA A 195 6.32 -12.67 -15.06
C ALA A 195 5.29 -12.10 -16.06
N GLU A 196 4.48 -12.96 -16.68
CA GLU A 196 3.43 -12.52 -17.61
C GLU A 196 2.30 -11.80 -16.88
N SER A 197 1.84 -12.33 -15.74
CA SER A 197 0.80 -11.69 -14.91
C SER A 197 1.28 -10.36 -14.32
N VAL A 198 2.56 -10.26 -13.93
CA VAL A 198 3.17 -8.99 -13.49
C VAL A 198 3.17 -7.97 -14.62
N ALA A 199 3.61 -8.36 -15.82
CA ALA A 199 3.64 -7.44 -16.97
C ALA A 199 2.24 -6.98 -17.39
N TRP A 200 1.22 -7.84 -17.26
CA TRP A 200 -0.17 -7.44 -17.47
C TRP A 200 -0.63 -6.45 -16.40
N LEU A 201 -0.38 -6.74 -15.12
CA LEU A 201 -0.76 -5.86 -14.01
C LEU A 201 -0.08 -4.49 -14.13
N GLU A 202 1.18 -4.46 -14.54
CA GLU A 202 1.95 -3.25 -14.81
C GLU A 202 1.25 -2.37 -15.85
N ARG A 203 0.87 -2.94 -17.00
CA ARG A 203 0.13 -2.20 -18.05
C ARG A 203 -1.22 -1.71 -17.55
N PHE A 204 -1.96 -2.58 -16.85
CA PHE A 204 -3.26 -2.21 -16.28
C PHE A 204 -3.13 -1.00 -15.33
N LEU A 205 -2.18 -1.04 -14.41
CA LEU A 205 -1.99 0.04 -13.42
C LEU A 205 -1.38 1.29 -14.03
N HIS A 206 -0.59 1.18 -15.10
CA HIS A 206 -0.14 2.31 -15.89
C HIS A 206 -1.34 3.05 -16.53
N ASP A 207 -2.22 2.31 -17.21
CA ASP A 207 -3.35 2.87 -17.96
C ASP A 207 -4.57 3.24 -17.09
N PHE A 208 -4.61 2.78 -15.84
CA PHE A 208 -5.68 3.09 -14.90
C PHE A 208 -5.87 4.60 -14.72
N GLU A 209 -7.07 5.14 -14.89
CA GLU A 209 -7.28 6.60 -14.81
C GLU A 209 -7.23 7.14 -13.38
N GLY A 210 -7.53 6.27 -12.41
CA GLY A 210 -7.53 6.60 -11.00
C GLY A 210 -6.13 6.68 -10.36
N THR A 211 -6.13 6.96 -9.06
CA THR A 211 -4.90 7.06 -8.27
C THR A 211 -4.45 5.67 -7.82
N VAL A 212 -3.18 5.33 -7.95
CA VAL A 212 -2.60 4.05 -7.48
C VAL A 212 -1.58 4.33 -6.39
N VAL A 213 -1.71 3.65 -5.26
CA VAL A 213 -0.71 3.62 -4.18
C VAL A 213 -0.37 2.16 -3.92
N ALA A 214 0.84 1.75 -4.33
CA ALA A 214 1.28 0.37 -4.25
C ALA A 214 2.54 0.24 -3.41
N ILE A 215 2.55 -0.69 -2.47
CA ILE A 215 3.78 -1.19 -1.84
C ILE A 215 4.29 -2.31 -2.71
N THR A 216 5.54 -2.26 -3.14
CA THR A 216 6.17 -3.39 -3.83
C THR A 216 7.68 -3.38 -3.66
N HIS A 217 8.28 -4.56 -3.70
CA HIS A 217 9.71 -4.75 -3.85
C HIS A 217 10.16 -4.93 -5.31
N ASP A 218 9.24 -4.94 -6.27
CA ASP A 218 9.55 -5.09 -7.69
C ASP A 218 10.06 -3.77 -8.27
N ARG A 219 11.34 -3.78 -8.66
CA ARG A 219 12.04 -2.60 -9.19
C ARG A 219 11.54 -2.21 -10.58
N TYR A 220 11.18 -3.18 -11.42
CA TYR A 220 10.68 -2.92 -12.77
C TYR A 220 9.30 -2.29 -12.70
N PHE A 221 8.44 -2.81 -11.82
CA PHE A 221 7.14 -2.22 -11.56
C PHE A 221 7.25 -0.75 -11.13
N LEU A 222 8.15 -0.44 -10.20
CA LEU A 222 8.34 0.93 -9.74
C LEU A 222 8.97 1.83 -10.80
N ASP A 223 9.80 1.30 -11.69
CA ASP A 223 10.39 2.11 -12.76
C ASP A 223 9.41 2.42 -13.90
N ASN A 224 8.48 1.50 -14.18
CA ASN A 224 7.57 1.62 -15.31
C ASN A 224 6.21 2.23 -14.96
N VAL A 225 5.71 1.99 -13.73
CA VAL A 225 4.38 2.48 -13.31
C VAL A 225 4.48 3.72 -12.44
N ALA A 226 5.44 3.79 -11.51
CA ALA A 226 5.45 4.85 -10.51
C ALA A 226 5.99 6.16 -11.09
N GLY A 227 5.17 7.20 -11.02
CA GLY A 227 5.61 8.59 -11.25
C GLY A 227 6.07 9.28 -9.98
N TRP A 228 5.78 8.69 -8.82
CA TRP A 228 6.13 9.18 -7.50
C TRP A 228 6.58 8.04 -6.60
N ILE A 229 7.58 8.30 -5.76
CA ILE A 229 8.00 7.40 -4.70
C ILE A 229 7.71 8.05 -3.35
N LEU A 230 7.00 7.34 -2.49
CA LEU A 230 6.82 7.70 -1.09
C LEU A 230 7.71 6.79 -0.24
N GLU A 231 8.83 7.34 0.24
CA GLU A 231 9.68 6.63 1.17
C GLU A 231 9.19 6.84 2.61
N LEU A 232 8.91 5.75 3.31
CA LEU A 232 8.72 5.73 4.75
C LEU A 232 10.04 5.36 5.43
N ASP A 233 10.59 6.33 6.16
CA ASP A 233 11.76 6.12 7.00
C ASP A 233 11.53 6.76 8.38
N ARG A 234 11.83 6.00 9.44
CA ARG A 234 11.64 6.41 10.84
C ARG A 234 10.26 6.99 11.15
N GLY A 235 9.23 6.48 10.47
CA GLY A 235 7.83 6.91 10.61
C GLY A 235 7.49 8.23 9.91
N GLU A 236 8.44 8.87 9.23
CA GLU A 236 8.21 10.05 8.41
C GLU A 236 8.04 9.65 6.93
N GLY A 237 7.25 10.42 6.19
CA GLY A 237 6.97 10.19 4.78
C GLY A 237 7.69 11.22 3.91
N ILE A 238 8.58 10.76 3.05
CA ILE A 238 9.40 11.58 2.17
C ILE A 238 8.96 11.33 0.73
N PRO A 239 8.13 12.21 0.14
CA PRO A 239 7.74 12.08 -1.25
C PRO A 239 8.89 12.50 -2.17
N TRP A 240 9.02 11.79 -3.29
CA TRP A 240 9.95 12.06 -4.38
C TRP A 240 9.20 11.96 -5.70
N GLU A 241 9.34 12.98 -6.54
CA GLU A 241 8.80 12.96 -7.90
C GLU A 241 9.79 12.28 -8.83
N GLY A 242 9.38 11.18 -9.44
CA GLY A 242 10.24 10.34 -10.27
C GLY A 242 10.05 8.86 -9.98
N ASN A 243 10.79 8.07 -10.76
CA ASN A 243 10.76 6.61 -10.70
C ASN A 243 11.76 6.05 -9.68
N TYR A 244 11.84 4.72 -9.56
CA TYR A 244 12.72 4.04 -8.61
C TYR A 244 14.21 4.35 -8.84
N SER A 245 14.66 4.34 -10.09
CA SER A 245 16.06 4.63 -10.44
C SER A 245 16.47 6.04 -10.00
N SER A 246 15.66 7.06 -10.29
CA SER A 246 15.93 8.44 -9.87
C SER A 246 15.91 8.61 -8.34
N TRP A 247 14.99 7.91 -7.66
CA TRP A 247 14.92 7.90 -6.19
C TRP A 247 16.17 7.23 -5.58
N LEU A 248 16.67 6.16 -6.17
CA LEU A 248 17.84 5.44 -5.66
C LEU A 248 19.09 6.31 -5.72
N GLU A 249 19.30 7.03 -6.83
CA GLU A 249 20.39 8.00 -6.97
C GLU A 249 20.30 9.12 -5.92
N GLN A 250 19.11 9.67 -5.73
CA GLN A 250 18.86 10.71 -4.73
C GLN A 250 19.09 10.19 -3.30
N LYS A 251 18.66 8.96 -3.02
CA LYS A 251 18.84 8.32 -1.71
C LYS A 251 20.32 8.08 -1.40
N ASP A 252 21.10 7.63 -2.37
CA ASP A 252 22.54 7.43 -2.18
C ASP A 252 23.26 8.75 -1.84
N GLN A 253 22.95 9.82 -2.58
CA GLN A 253 23.48 11.15 -2.31
C GLN A 253 23.09 11.67 -0.92
N ARG A 254 21.83 11.46 -0.50
CA ARG A 254 21.34 11.85 0.82
C ARG A 254 22.06 11.10 1.93
N LEU A 255 22.22 9.78 1.80
CA LEU A 255 22.94 8.96 2.78
C LEU A 255 24.41 9.34 2.88
N ALA A 256 25.08 9.62 1.75
CA ALA A 256 26.46 10.09 1.73
C ALA A 256 26.60 11.45 2.46
N GLN A 257 25.65 12.36 2.23
CA GLN A 257 25.62 13.66 2.91
C GLN A 257 25.39 13.51 4.42
N GLU A 258 24.41 12.69 4.83
CA GLU A 258 24.13 12.40 6.24
C GLU A 258 25.34 11.79 6.96
N ALA A 259 25.98 10.79 6.35
CA ALA A 259 27.18 10.16 6.90
C ALA A 259 28.32 11.16 7.08
N SER A 260 28.52 12.07 6.12
CA SER A 260 29.55 13.12 6.22
C SER A 260 29.26 14.11 7.35
N GLN A 261 28.00 14.48 7.55
CA GLN A 261 27.57 15.38 8.63
C GLN A 261 27.70 14.71 10.00
N GLU A 262 27.32 13.44 10.12
CA GLU A 262 27.47 12.66 11.35
C GLU A 262 28.95 12.46 11.72
N ALA A 263 29.80 12.15 10.75
CA ALA A 263 31.24 12.05 10.97
C ALA A 263 31.85 13.37 11.44
N ALA A 264 31.46 14.49 10.82
CA ALA A 264 31.90 15.82 11.24
C ALA A 264 31.42 16.18 12.66
N ARG A 265 30.15 15.86 12.98
CA ARG A 265 29.57 16.05 14.32
C ARG A 265 30.30 15.20 15.37
N ARG A 266 30.54 13.92 15.10
CA ARG A 266 31.27 13.00 15.99
C ARG A 266 32.69 13.50 16.26
N LYS A 267 33.42 13.95 15.23
CA LYS A 267 34.76 14.53 15.38
C LYS A 267 34.76 15.80 16.25
N SER A 268 33.70 16.61 16.17
CA SER A 268 33.53 17.78 17.05
C SER A 268 33.33 17.37 18.50
N ILE A 269 32.51 16.34 18.75
CA ILE A 269 32.24 15.80 20.09
C ILE A 269 33.52 15.18 20.68
N GLU A 270 34.29 14.43 19.89
CA GLU A 270 35.55 13.82 20.33
C GLU A 270 36.58 14.87 20.76
N LYS A 271 36.75 15.95 19.98
CA LYS A 271 37.63 17.08 20.36
C LYS A 271 37.18 17.76 21.67
N GLU A 272 35.87 17.89 21.87
CA GLU A 272 35.33 18.48 23.08
C GLU A 272 35.53 17.55 24.30
N LEU A 273 35.35 16.24 24.12
CA LEU A 273 35.66 15.21 25.12
C LEU A 273 37.14 15.18 25.51
N GLU A 274 38.06 15.27 24.55
CA GLU A 274 39.49 15.35 24.82
C GLU A 274 39.85 16.57 25.66
N TRP A 275 39.27 17.74 25.34
CA TRP A 275 39.47 18.96 26.10
C TRP A 275 38.95 18.82 27.55
N VAL A 276 37.78 18.22 27.75
CA VAL A 276 37.24 17.94 29.09
C VAL A 276 38.14 16.98 29.87
N ARG A 277 38.64 15.91 29.22
CA ARG A 277 39.53 14.90 29.82
C ARG A 277 40.91 15.44 30.20
N GLN A 278 41.44 16.43 29.47
CA GLN A 278 42.71 17.08 29.78
C GLN A 278 42.67 17.98 31.03
N GLY A 279 41.51 18.05 31.70
CA GLY A 279 41.38 18.65 33.02
C GLY A 279 41.15 20.15 32.95
N ALA A 280 39.87 20.54 33.00
CA ALA A 280 39.47 21.92 33.23
C ALA A 280 39.78 22.36 34.68
N LYS A 281 41.06 22.46 35.05
CA LYS A 281 41.51 23.30 36.17
C LYS A 281 41.45 24.76 35.73
N GLY A 282 40.26 25.35 35.81
CA GLY A 282 40.06 26.80 35.78
C GLY A 282 39.28 27.33 34.59
N ARG A 283 37.97 27.52 34.78
CA ARG A 283 37.15 28.70 34.35
C ARG A 283 35.66 28.36 34.45
N GLN A 284 35.06 28.78 35.56
CA GLN A 284 33.71 28.46 36.03
C GLN A 284 32.55 29.00 35.15
N SER A 285 32.78 29.88 34.17
CA SER A 285 31.70 30.48 33.36
C SER A 285 31.52 29.91 31.95
N LYS A 286 32.57 29.30 31.34
CA LYS A 286 32.49 28.71 29.99
C LYS A 286 32.11 27.22 29.96
N GLY A 287 32.15 26.54 31.11
CA GLY A 287 31.82 25.11 31.22
C GLY A 287 30.31 24.84 31.15
N LYS A 288 29.47 25.69 31.76
CA LYS A 288 28.02 25.45 31.89
C LYS A 288 27.26 25.48 30.56
N ALA A 289 27.55 26.45 29.69
CA ALA A 289 26.92 26.58 28.38
C ALA A 289 27.32 25.46 27.40
N ARG A 290 28.50 24.85 27.60
CA ARG A 290 28.99 23.74 26.76
C ARG A 290 28.58 22.37 27.27
N LEU A 291 28.48 22.17 28.58
CA LEU A 291 27.84 20.99 29.18
C LEU A 291 26.37 20.87 28.77
N ALA A 292 25.63 21.98 28.74
CA ALA A 292 24.24 21.99 28.26
C ALA A 292 24.15 21.55 26.77
N ARG A 293 25.07 22.01 25.92
CA ARG A 293 25.18 21.54 24.52
C ARG A 293 25.54 20.07 24.41
N PHE A 294 26.40 19.56 25.30
CA PHE A 294 26.78 18.15 25.33
C PHE A 294 25.60 17.25 25.75
N GLU A 295 24.81 17.65 26.74
CA GLU A 295 23.58 16.95 27.12
C GLU A 295 22.53 16.98 26.00
N GLU A 296 22.36 18.12 25.34
CA GLU A 296 21.48 18.28 24.17
C GLU A 296 21.92 17.39 22.99
N LEU A 297 23.22 17.35 22.68
CA LEU A 297 23.77 16.50 21.61
C LEU A 297 23.63 15.00 21.91
N ASN A 298 23.80 14.57 23.17
CA ASN A 298 23.62 13.18 23.61
C ASN A 298 22.15 12.75 23.64
N SER A 299 21.21 13.66 23.91
CA SER A 299 19.78 13.34 23.89
C SER A 299 19.28 12.91 22.50
N VAL A 300 19.84 13.51 21.45
CA VAL A 300 19.56 13.16 20.05
C VAL A 300 20.23 11.83 19.65
N GLU A 301 21.41 11.54 20.21
CA GLU A 301 22.15 10.30 19.94
C GLU A 301 21.52 9.08 20.66
N TYR A 302 20.97 9.28 21.87
CA TYR A 302 20.26 8.22 22.60
C TYR A 302 18.95 7.79 21.91
N GLN A 303 18.26 8.72 21.24
CA GLN A 303 17.08 8.34 20.42
C GLN A 303 17.47 7.57 19.15
N LYS A 304 18.60 7.91 18.50
CA LYS A 304 19.06 7.21 17.28
C LYS A 304 19.59 5.79 17.52
N ARG A 305 20.21 5.50 18.68
CA ARG A 305 20.90 4.22 18.91
C ARG A 305 19.99 3.04 19.25
N ASN A 306 18.74 3.28 19.66
CA ASN A 306 17.76 2.23 19.98
C ASN A 306 17.00 1.72 18.74
N GLU A 307 17.26 2.26 17.55
CA GLU A 307 16.51 1.93 16.32
C GLU A 307 17.24 0.94 15.38
N THR A 308 18.52 0.63 15.63
CA THR A 308 19.30 -0.36 14.88
C THR A 308 19.45 -1.69 15.64
N ASN A 309 18.35 -2.28 16.10
CA ASN A 309 18.38 -3.68 16.53
C ASN A 309 18.42 -4.57 15.29
N GLU A 310 19.63 -4.80 14.78
CA GLU A 310 19.91 -5.90 13.87
C GLU A 310 19.52 -7.21 14.56
N LEU A 311 18.74 -8.04 13.85
CA LEU A 311 18.32 -9.36 14.31
C LEU A 311 19.57 -10.25 14.42
N PHE A 312 20.04 -10.49 15.64
CA PHE A 312 21.10 -11.45 15.92
C PHE A 312 20.57 -12.87 15.65
N ILE A 313 21.00 -13.48 14.55
CA ILE A 313 20.83 -14.91 14.29
C ILE A 313 21.97 -15.64 15.03
N PRO A 314 21.68 -16.44 16.07
CA PRO A 314 22.72 -17.21 16.74
C PRO A 314 23.34 -18.21 15.75
N PRO A 315 24.67 -18.41 15.75
CA PRO A 315 25.28 -19.45 14.94
C PRO A 315 24.72 -20.82 15.36
N GLY A 316 24.29 -21.61 14.37
CA GLY A 316 23.83 -22.98 14.59
C GLY A 316 24.90 -23.84 15.27
N PRO A 317 24.51 -24.91 15.99
CA PRO A 317 25.45 -25.78 16.69
C PRO A 317 26.48 -26.37 15.71
N ARG A 318 27.76 -26.40 16.14
CA ARG A 318 28.86 -26.96 15.35
C ARG A 318 28.57 -28.42 14.99
N LEU A 319 28.25 -28.67 13.72
CA LEU A 319 28.30 -30.00 13.13
C LEU A 319 29.77 -30.40 13.00
N GLY A 320 30.19 -31.38 13.82
CA GLY A 320 31.48 -32.05 13.68
C GLY A 320 32.36 -31.97 14.92
N ARG A 321 32.26 -33.00 15.78
CA ARG A 321 33.40 -33.69 16.41
C ARG A 321 32.90 -35.00 17.05
N GLN A 322 32.87 -36.05 16.26
CA GLN A 322 33.15 -37.40 16.75
C GLN A 322 34.27 -37.97 15.89
N SER A 323 35.48 -37.81 16.40
CA SER A 323 36.64 -38.61 16.03
C SER A 323 37.50 -38.67 17.28
N HIS A 324 37.26 -39.70 18.09
CA HIS A 324 38.28 -40.51 18.75
C HIS A 324 37.64 -41.79 19.29
#